data_AF-A0A918IBI5-F1
#
_entry.id   AF-A0A918IBI5-F1
#
_cell.length_a   1.000
_cell.length_b   1.000
_cell.length_c   1.000
_cell.angle_alpha   90.00
_cell.angle_beta   90.00
_cell.angle_gamma   90.00
#
_symmetry.space_group_name_H-M   'P 1'
#
loop_
_entity.id
_entity.type
_entity.pdbx_description
1 polymer ?
#
loop_
_entity_poly.entity_id
_entity_poly.type
_entity_poly.pdbx_seq_one_letter_code
_entity_poly.pdbx_strand_id
1 'polypeptide(L)'
;MRRTRACLNGGMPVDGRTGRTAFLFSAGAAPRLGKSRELRDSFPVFADALDDICARLDPYLELPLERVMSADDGTRTAALLDRESFAGPAVFALQVAQYRLLHSWGVRPDMVFGQASGRMAAAYAAGVFSLAEACHAVGTLARLLGGPPAAGPSSARPDGILDAYGRTLATLHPRAPRLPLLCDVTTRPVGAETAEPEFWVRRAPLRFAEAAGLLHREGVRTWLELGPGDGLTRQLPDCLPGGPAAAFVLSRDWALLRSGPNGGAQGP
;
A
#
# COMPACT_ATOMS: atom_id res chain seq x y z
N MET A 1 21.69 -36.14 -22.01
CA MET A 1 20.95 -35.00 -22.57
C MET A 1 21.01 -33.83 -21.60
N ARG A 2 21.54 -32.69 -22.06
CA ARG A 2 21.87 -31.51 -21.24
C ARG A 2 20.59 -30.83 -20.73
N ARG A 3 20.46 -30.68 -19.40
CA ARG A 3 19.44 -29.84 -18.78
C ARG A 3 19.85 -28.38 -18.93
N THR A 4 19.10 -27.63 -19.72
CA THR A 4 19.31 -26.19 -19.92
C THR A 4 18.98 -25.46 -18.62
N ARG A 5 20.00 -24.81 -18.04
CA ARG A 5 19.87 -23.84 -16.93
C ARG A 5 19.18 -22.59 -17.48
N ALA A 6 18.06 -22.19 -16.90
CA ALA A 6 17.44 -20.89 -17.19
C ALA A 6 17.97 -19.85 -16.21
N CYS A 7 18.48 -18.75 -16.75
CA CYS A 7 18.95 -17.57 -16.01
C CYS A 7 17.75 -16.74 -15.51
N LEU A 8 17.91 -16.14 -14.33
CA LEU A 8 16.93 -15.30 -13.64
C LEU A 8 16.99 -13.86 -14.19
N ASN A 9 16.13 -13.55 -15.16
CA ASN A 9 15.70 -12.18 -15.45
C ASN A 9 14.18 -12.22 -15.68
N GLY A 10 13.42 -11.69 -14.71
CA GLY A 10 11.96 -11.54 -14.78
C GLY A 10 11.18 -12.82 -14.50
N GLY A 11 10.72 -13.01 -13.26
CA GLY A 11 9.69 -14.00 -12.96
C GLY A 11 9.94 -14.73 -11.64
N MET A 12 9.11 -14.42 -10.66
CA MET A 12 8.87 -15.27 -9.49
C MET A 12 8.60 -16.73 -9.91
N PRO A 13 8.89 -17.73 -9.07
CA PRO A 13 8.59 -19.12 -9.38
C PRO A 13 7.10 -19.30 -9.12
N VAL A 14 6.30 -19.22 -10.16
CA VAL A 14 5.00 -19.88 -10.20
C VAL A 14 5.27 -21.19 -10.92
N ASP A 15 5.01 -22.32 -10.26
CA ASP A 15 4.97 -23.62 -10.92
C ASP A 15 4.20 -23.51 -12.24
N GLY A 16 4.89 -23.46 -13.39
CA GLY A 16 4.40 -23.71 -14.74
C GLY A 16 3.09 -23.06 -15.22
N ARG A 17 2.45 -22.18 -14.44
CA ARG A 17 1.16 -21.55 -14.74
C ARG A 17 1.42 -20.07 -14.92
N THR A 18 1.80 -19.73 -16.14
CA THR A 18 1.86 -18.38 -16.71
C THR A 18 0.64 -17.56 -16.29
N GLY A 19 0.81 -16.55 -15.42
CA GLY A 19 -0.25 -15.68 -14.97
C GLY A 19 0.30 -14.35 -14.45
N ARG A 20 -0.51 -13.29 -14.51
CA ARG A 20 -0.14 -11.94 -14.07
C ARG A 20 -0.04 -11.87 -12.54
N THR A 21 0.76 -10.93 -12.05
CA THR A 21 0.94 -10.62 -10.63
C THR A 21 0.22 -9.32 -10.26
N ALA A 22 -0.63 -9.37 -9.23
CA ALA A 22 -1.27 -8.18 -8.67
C ALA A 22 -0.69 -7.83 -7.30
N PHE A 23 -0.36 -6.56 -7.10
CA PHE A 23 -0.05 -6.04 -5.76
C PHE A 23 -1.30 -5.40 -5.15
N LEU A 24 -1.62 -5.78 -3.92
CA LEU A 24 -2.81 -5.33 -3.19
C LEU A 24 -2.39 -4.41 -2.05
N PHE A 25 -2.83 -3.16 -2.06
CA PHE A 25 -2.60 -2.17 -1.01
C PHE A 25 -3.86 -2.09 -0.15
N SER A 26 -3.84 -2.75 1.01
CA SER A 26 -5.00 -2.90 1.88
C SER A 26 -5.25 -1.70 2.79
N ALA A 27 -6.50 -1.57 3.27
CA ALA A 27 -6.90 -0.56 4.23
C ALA A 27 -6.65 -0.97 5.69
N GLY A 28 -5.72 -1.90 5.93
CA GLY A 28 -5.56 -2.59 7.21
C GLY A 28 -5.33 -1.67 8.41
N ALA A 29 -5.55 -2.21 9.61
CA ALA A 29 -5.27 -1.52 10.88
C ALA A 29 -3.84 -0.97 10.90
N ALA A 30 -3.62 0.14 11.61
CA ALA A 30 -2.32 0.78 11.65
C ALA A 30 -1.19 -0.21 12.01
N PRO A 31 -0.06 -0.19 11.28
CA PRO A 31 1.04 -1.08 11.56
C PRO A 31 1.66 -0.78 12.92
N ARG A 32 1.82 -1.81 13.74
CA ARG A 32 2.70 -1.77 14.91
C ARG A 32 4.08 -2.22 14.44
N LEU A 33 5.15 -1.43 14.69
CA LEU A 33 6.49 -1.78 14.17
C LEU A 33 6.98 -3.13 14.66
N GLY A 34 6.45 -3.69 15.75
CA GLY A 34 6.79 -5.05 16.18
C GLY A 34 6.78 -6.09 15.05
N LYS A 35 5.91 -5.95 14.04
CA LYS A 35 5.86 -6.84 12.86
C LYS A 35 6.67 -6.38 11.64
N SER A 36 7.01 -5.10 11.52
CA SER A 36 7.83 -4.56 10.43
C SER A 36 9.28 -4.27 10.81
N ARG A 37 9.64 -4.49 12.08
CA ARG A 37 10.99 -4.36 12.63
C ARG A 37 11.94 -5.36 11.98
N GLU A 38 11.51 -6.60 11.76
CA GLU A 38 12.32 -7.60 11.05
C GLU A 38 12.72 -7.15 9.65
N LEU A 39 11.79 -6.53 8.89
CA LEU A 39 12.09 -5.98 7.56
C LEU A 39 13.07 -4.80 7.65
N ARG A 40 12.90 -3.93 8.64
CA ARG A 40 13.80 -2.79 8.90
C ARG A 40 15.21 -3.26 9.25
N ASP A 41 15.32 -4.26 10.12
CA ASP A 41 16.61 -4.81 10.58
C ASP A 41 17.29 -5.63 9.48
N SER A 42 16.52 -6.30 8.61
CA SER A 42 17.06 -7.17 7.56
C SER A 42 17.40 -6.45 6.26
N PHE A 43 16.76 -5.31 5.96
CA PHE A 43 16.85 -4.67 4.65
C PHE A 43 17.06 -3.14 4.73
N PRO A 44 18.29 -2.64 4.50
CA PRO A 44 18.57 -1.20 4.47
C PRO A 44 17.69 -0.41 3.51
N VAL A 45 17.40 -0.97 2.32
CA VAL A 45 16.50 -0.32 1.33
C VAL A 45 15.09 -0.08 1.90
N PHE A 46 14.60 -0.98 2.74
CA PHE A 46 13.31 -0.80 3.41
C PHE A 46 13.41 0.27 4.51
N ALA A 47 14.46 0.21 5.34
CA ALA A 47 14.69 1.19 6.40
C ALA A 47 14.82 2.62 5.84
N ASP A 48 15.69 2.82 4.84
CA ASP A 48 15.90 4.12 4.19
C ASP A 48 14.62 4.66 3.57
N ALA A 49 13.84 3.78 2.92
CA ALA A 49 12.56 4.15 2.35
C ALA A 49 11.56 4.57 3.43
N LEU A 50 11.46 3.82 4.52
CA LEU A 50 10.55 4.12 5.62
C LEU A 50 10.91 5.46 6.28
N ASP A 51 12.20 5.68 6.55
CA ASP A 51 12.70 6.90 7.18
C ASP A 51 12.50 8.14 6.30
N ASP A 52 12.76 8.06 4.98
CA ASP A 52 12.47 9.13 4.01
C ASP A 52 10.97 9.50 4.01
N ILE A 53 10.09 8.51 4.08
CA ILE A 53 8.64 8.75 4.06
C ILE A 53 8.15 9.34 5.38
N CYS A 54 8.63 8.81 6.52
CA CYS A 54 8.34 9.37 7.84
C CYS A 54 8.75 10.85 7.91
N ALA A 55 9.99 11.17 7.52
CA ALA A 55 10.50 12.54 7.53
C ALA A 55 9.65 13.51 6.67
N ARG A 56 9.08 13.03 5.56
CA ARG A 56 8.17 13.83 4.72
C ARG A 56 6.78 14.02 5.32
N LEU A 57 6.34 13.11 6.18
CA LEU A 57 5.03 13.14 6.84
C LEU A 57 5.05 13.89 8.17
N ASP A 58 6.20 13.94 8.84
CA ASP A 58 6.38 14.61 10.14
C ASP A 58 5.86 16.06 10.18
N PRO A 59 6.01 16.91 9.14
CA PRO A 59 5.47 18.26 9.15
C PRO A 59 3.93 18.35 9.28
N TYR A 60 3.21 17.25 9.08
CA TYR A 60 1.76 17.18 9.18
C TYR A 60 1.26 16.59 10.51
N LEU A 61 2.16 16.10 11.35
CA LEU A 61 1.85 15.29 12.53
C LEU A 61 2.26 16.00 13.82
N GLU A 62 1.57 15.66 14.91
CA GLU A 62 1.88 16.19 16.25
C GLU A 62 3.21 15.66 16.81
N LEU A 63 3.65 14.49 16.33
CA LEU A 63 4.87 13.81 16.73
C LEU A 63 5.52 13.15 15.50
N PRO A 64 6.85 12.93 15.52
CA PRO A 64 7.52 12.16 14.47
C PRO A 64 6.88 10.78 14.29
N LEU A 65 6.58 10.43 13.04
CA LEU A 65 5.87 9.19 12.71
C LEU A 65 6.68 7.96 13.11
N GLU A 66 8.00 7.99 12.90
CA GLU A 66 8.90 6.90 13.30
C GLU A 66 8.79 6.63 14.81
N ARG A 67 8.82 7.68 15.64
CA ARG A 67 8.69 7.56 17.09
C ARG A 67 7.37 6.90 17.50
N VAL A 68 6.29 7.23 16.80
CA VAL A 68 4.95 6.67 17.06
C VAL A 68 4.89 5.22 16.63
N MET A 69 5.40 4.89 15.44
CA MET A 69 5.42 3.53 14.93
C MET A 69 6.29 2.63 15.81
N SER A 70 7.45 3.12 16.29
CA SER A 70 8.48 2.38 17.04
C SER A 70 8.19 2.25 18.54
N ALA A 71 7.14 2.91 19.03
CA ALA A 71 6.79 2.88 20.44
C ALA A 71 6.35 1.48 20.89
N ASP A 72 6.74 1.12 22.11
CA ASP A 72 6.34 -0.16 22.70
C ASP A 72 4.82 -0.23 22.89
N ASP A 73 4.27 -1.42 22.67
CA ASP A 73 2.84 -1.68 22.82
C ASP A 73 2.36 -1.35 24.25
N GLY A 74 1.16 -0.77 24.35
CA GLY A 74 0.57 -0.33 25.62
C GLY A 74 1.03 1.06 26.08
N THR A 75 2.01 1.69 25.42
CA THR A 75 2.36 3.09 25.71
C THR A 75 1.34 4.07 25.12
N ARG A 76 1.24 5.26 25.74
CA ARG A 76 0.40 6.37 25.21
C ARG A 76 0.83 6.77 23.79
N THR A 77 2.12 6.66 23.49
CA THR A 77 2.67 6.96 22.17
C THR A 77 2.20 5.93 21.14
N ALA A 78 2.27 4.63 21.45
CA ALA A 78 1.77 3.58 20.55
C ALA A 78 0.26 3.67 20.32
N ALA A 79 -0.52 4.10 21.32
CA ALA A 79 -1.97 4.32 21.19
C ALA A 79 -2.33 5.41 20.17
N LEU A 80 -1.39 6.27 19.76
CA LEU A 80 -1.64 7.24 18.70
C LEU A 80 -1.90 6.57 17.35
N LEU A 81 -1.37 5.36 17.10
CA LEU A 81 -1.62 4.60 15.88
C LEU A 81 -3.10 4.25 15.68
N ASP A 82 -3.91 4.26 16.73
CA ASP A 82 -5.35 4.02 16.64
C ASP A 82 -6.12 5.29 16.21
N ARG A 83 -5.48 6.47 16.20
CA ARG A 83 -6.05 7.72 15.67
C ARG A 83 -5.88 7.75 14.15
N GLU A 84 -6.92 8.13 13.41
CA GLU A 84 -6.86 8.25 11.94
C GLU A 84 -5.72 9.17 11.46
N SER A 85 -5.40 10.20 12.25
CA SER A 85 -4.30 11.13 11.98
C SER A 85 -2.90 10.49 11.99
N PHE A 86 -2.72 9.30 12.57
CA PHE A 86 -1.46 8.54 12.50
C PHE A 86 -1.61 7.22 11.75
N ALA A 87 -2.78 6.58 11.83
CA ALA A 87 -3.05 5.30 11.17
C ALA A 87 -2.81 5.36 9.65
N GLY A 88 -3.39 6.37 8.98
CA GLY A 88 -3.26 6.55 7.53
C GLY A 88 -1.81 6.75 7.09
N PRO A 89 -1.09 7.74 7.64
CA PRO A 89 0.35 7.95 7.41
C PRO A 89 1.20 6.69 7.64
N ALA A 90 0.98 5.97 8.74
CA ALA A 90 1.74 4.77 9.08
C ALA A 90 1.51 3.63 8.07
N VAL A 91 0.26 3.39 7.67
CA VAL A 91 -0.09 2.39 6.64
C VAL A 91 0.56 2.76 5.31
N PHE A 92 0.45 4.02 4.89
CA PHE A 92 1.06 4.50 3.65
C PHE A 92 2.59 4.32 3.66
N ALA A 93 3.26 4.73 4.74
CA ALA A 93 4.70 4.63 4.88
C ALA A 93 5.18 3.18 4.79
N LEU A 94 4.51 2.27 5.53
CA LEU A 94 4.80 0.84 5.46
C LEU A 94 4.61 0.29 4.03
N GLN A 95 3.47 0.55 3.41
CA GLN A 95 3.14 0.02 2.08
C GLN A 95 4.12 0.48 1.00
N VAL A 96 4.52 1.76 1.02
CA VAL A 96 5.46 2.30 0.05
C VAL A 96 6.88 1.77 0.30
N ALA A 97 7.31 1.62 1.55
CA ALA A 97 8.59 1.00 1.89
C ALA A 97 8.64 -0.48 1.44
N GLN A 98 7.56 -1.23 1.69
CA GLN A 98 7.37 -2.60 1.20
C GLN A 98 7.41 -2.70 -0.33
N TYR A 99 6.75 -1.77 -1.03
CA TYR A 99 6.78 -1.70 -2.49
C TYR A 99 8.19 -1.43 -3.02
N ARG A 100 8.92 -0.47 -2.42
CA ARG A 100 10.31 -0.16 -2.78
C ARG A 100 11.24 -1.36 -2.54
N LEU A 101 11.05 -2.09 -1.44
CA LEU A 101 11.80 -3.30 -1.15
C LEU A 101 11.61 -4.37 -2.24
N LEU A 102 10.36 -4.69 -2.58
CA LEU A 102 10.05 -5.63 -3.67
C LEU A 102 10.64 -5.16 -5.00
N HIS A 103 10.60 -3.84 -5.24
CA HIS A 103 11.18 -3.26 -6.45
C HIS A 103 12.70 -3.50 -6.52
N SER A 104 13.39 -3.39 -5.38
CA SER A 104 14.84 -3.65 -5.27
C SER A 104 15.20 -5.11 -5.55
N TRP A 105 14.29 -6.04 -5.29
CA TRP A 105 14.45 -7.47 -5.60
C TRP A 105 14.10 -7.83 -7.05
N GLY A 106 13.71 -6.84 -7.87
CA GLY A 106 13.25 -7.09 -9.23
C GLY A 106 11.82 -7.64 -9.34
N VAL A 107 11.08 -7.74 -8.23
CA VAL A 107 9.66 -8.14 -8.25
C VAL A 107 8.83 -6.95 -8.74
N ARG A 108 8.00 -7.17 -9.76
CA ARG A 108 7.17 -6.15 -10.38
C ARG A 108 5.72 -6.63 -10.46
N PRO A 109 4.73 -5.78 -10.15
CA PRO A 109 3.34 -6.08 -10.45
C PRO A 109 3.04 -5.84 -11.93
N ASP A 110 2.14 -6.64 -12.49
CA ASP A 110 1.47 -6.33 -13.74
C ASP A 110 0.28 -5.39 -13.52
N MET A 111 -0.33 -5.44 -12.32
CA MET A 111 -1.48 -4.63 -11.92
C MET A 111 -1.41 -4.27 -10.44
N VAL A 112 -1.98 -3.14 -10.05
CA VAL A 112 -2.07 -2.73 -8.65
C VAL A 112 -3.51 -2.45 -8.26
N PHE A 113 -3.86 -2.76 -7.02
CA PHE A 113 -5.16 -2.48 -6.44
C PHE A 113 -5.00 -1.76 -5.10
N GLY A 114 -5.74 -0.66 -4.90
CA GLY A 114 -5.80 0.04 -3.62
C GLY A 114 -7.19 0.03 -2.99
N GLN A 115 -7.26 -0.25 -1.68
CA GLN A 115 -8.48 -0.15 -0.88
C GLN A 115 -8.37 0.99 0.13
N ALA A 116 -9.38 1.88 0.19
CA ALA A 116 -9.46 3.02 1.09
C ALA A 116 -8.12 3.76 1.29
N SER A 117 -7.49 3.67 2.48
CA SER A 117 -6.21 4.33 2.79
C SER A 117 -5.04 3.84 1.91
N GLY A 118 -5.11 2.60 1.41
CA GLY A 118 -4.14 2.04 0.47
C GLY A 118 -4.24 2.60 -0.96
N ARG A 119 -5.30 3.37 -1.29
CA ARG A 119 -5.46 3.97 -2.63
C ARG A 119 -4.29 4.89 -3.00
N MET A 120 -3.78 5.67 -2.04
CA MET A 120 -2.69 6.60 -2.33
C MET A 120 -1.35 5.89 -2.54
N ALA A 121 -1.09 4.81 -1.79
CA ALA A 121 0.08 3.96 -2.00
C ALA A 121 0.02 3.24 -3.36
N ALA A 122 -1.15 2.73 -3.76
CA ALA A 122 -1.36 2.13 -5.07
C ALA A 122 -1.19 3.16 -6.21
N ALA A 123 -1.68 4.38 -6.03
CA ALA A 123 -1.52 5.48 -6.99
C ALA A 123 -0.05 5.85 -7.19
N TYR A 124 0.70 5.97 -6.09
CA TYR A 124 2.15 6.16 -6.13
C TYR A 124 2.84 4.99 -6.87
N ALA A 125 2.49 3.75 -6.55
CA ALA A 125 3.07 2.57 -7.20
C ALA A 125 2.76 2.50 -8.72
N ALA A 126 1.60 3.02 -9.13
CA ALA A 126 1.22 3.16 -10.54
C ALA A 126 1.84 4.39 -11.22
N GLY A 127 2.57 5.23 -10.50
CA GLY A 127 3.24 6.43 -11.03
C GLY A 127 2.31 7.64 -11.23
N VAL A 128 1.13 7.64 -10.63
CA VAL A 128 0.19 8.78 -10.68
C VAL A 128 0.78 9.97 -9.95
N PHE A 129 1.24 9.77 -8.72
CA PHE A 129 1.85 10.82 -7.90
C PHE A 129 3.33 10.54 -7.68
N SER A 130 4.13 11.60 -7.61
CA SER A 130 5.46 11.50 -7.01
C SER A 130 5.35 11.20 -5.52
N LEU A 131 6.47 10.77 -4.89
CA LEU A 131 6.45 10.50 -3.45
C LEU A 131 6.05 11.76 -2.65
N ALA A 132 6.59 12.93 -3.02
CA ALA A 132 6.31 14.17 -2.32
C ALA A 132 4.83 14.55 -2.40
N GLU A 133 4.20 14.39 -3.56
CA GLU A 133 2.76 14.66 -3.75
C GLU A 133 1.90 13.68 -2.96
N ALA A 134 2.25 12.39 -2.97
CA ALA A 134 1.53 11.37 -2.20
C ALA A 134 1.65 11.61 -0.68
N CYS A 135 2.84 11.96 -0.18
CA CYS A 135 3.03 12.37 1.22
C CYS A 135 2.25 13.64 1.55
N HIS A 136 2.21 14.64 0.66
CA HIS A 136 1.43 15.86 0.87
C HIS A 136 -0.07 15.56 0.99
N ALA A 137 -0.61 14.69 0.13
CA ALA A 137 -2.00 14.26 0.19
C ALA A 137 -2.32 13.53 1.51
N VAL A 138 -1.54 12.49 1.83
CA VAL A 138 -1.75 11.67 3.05
C VAL A 138 -1.58 12.50 4.32
N GLY A 139 -0.51 13.29 4.40
CA GLY A 139 -0.24 14.15 5.55
C GLY A 139 -1.32 15.22 5.73
N THR A 140 -1.80 15.83 4.64
CA THR A 140 -2.88 16.82 4.76
C THR A 140 -4.18 16.20 5.22
N LEU A 141 -4.57 15.03 4.70
CA LEU A 141 -5.75 14.32 5.17
C LEU A 141 -5.62 13.96 6.66
N ALA A 142 -4.46 13.45 7.07
CA ALA A 142 -4.17 13.14 8.47
C ALA A 142 -4.31 14.36 9.39
N ARG A 143 -3.79 15.52 8.99
CA ARG A 143 -3.90 16.77 9.72
C ARG A 143 -5.36 17.26 9.80
N LEU A 144 -6.12 17.15 8.72
CA LEU A 144 -7.54 17.53 8.69
C LEU A 144 -8.38 16.63 9.62
N LEU A 145 -8.09 15.33 9.67
CA LEU A 145 -8.73 14.37 10.57
C LEU A 145 -8.27 14.52 12.03
N GLY A 146 -7.06 15.06 12.25
CA GLY A 146 -6.45 15.27 13.57
C GLY A 146 -6.79 16.60 14.25
N GLY A 147 -7.59 17.48 13.62
CA GLY A 147 -7.98 18.78 14.18
C GLY A 147 -8.66 18.70 15.56
N PRO A 148 -8.71 19.81 16.33
CA PRO A 148 -9.30 19.81 17.66
C PRO A 148 -10.77 19.35 17.63
N PRO A 149 -11.30 18.70 18.69
CA PRO A 149 -12.73 18.44 18.81
C PRO A 149 -13.48 19.77 18.68
N ALA A 150 -14.40 19.85 17.72
CA ALA A 150 -14.96 21.11 17.24
C ALA A 150 -15.53 22.00 18.37
N ALA A 151 -14.96 23.18 18.56
CA ALA A 151 -15.56 24.25 19.35
C ALA A 151 -16.50 25.06 18.45
N GLY A 152 -17.79 24.71 18.43
CA GLY A 152 -18.86 25.56 17.88
C GLY A 152 -19.81 24.86 16.89
N PRO A 153 -21.01 25.43 16.66
CA PRO A 153 -22.07 24.84 15.84
C PRO A 153 -21.81 24.88 14.31
N SER A 154 -20.66 25.41 13.88
CA SER A 154 -20.10 25.16 12.55
C SER A 154 -18.98 24.12 12.68
N SER A 155 -19.38 22.92 13.10
CA SER A 155 -18.50 21.76 13.12
C SER A 155 -18.08 21.47 11.67
N ALA A 156 -16.81 21.11 11.46
CA ALA A 156 -16.41 20.54 10.18
C ALA A 156 -17.22 19.25 9.98
N ARG A 157 -18.34 19.34 9.27
CA ARG A 157 -19.06 18.18 8.76
C ARG A 157 -18.08 17.35 7.93
N PRO A 158 -18.30 16.03 7.75
CA PRO A 158 -17.53 15.22 6.82
C PRO A 158 -17.28 15.92 5.47
N ASP A 159 -18.28 16.65 4.99
CA ASP A 159 -18.21 17.47 3.77
C ASP A 159 -17.10 18.55 3.82
N GLY A 160 -16.92 19.24 4.95
CA GLY A 160 -15.90 20.29 5.08
C GLY A 160 -14.46 19.76 5.09
N ILE A 161 -14.24 18.55 5.63
CA ILE A 161 -12.94 17.86 5.56
C ILE A 161 -12.65 17.44 4.11
N LEU A 162 -13.64 16.87 3.43
CA LEU A 162 -13.49 16.43 2.04
C LEU A 162 -13.28 17.61 1.09
N ASP A 163 -13.97 18.74 1.31
CA ASP A 163 -13.75 19.96 0.53
C ASP A 163 -12.33 20.52 0.72
N ALA A 164 -11.85 20.55 1.97
CA ALA A 164 -10.48 20.98 2.27
C ALA A 164 -9.43 20.04 1.67
N TYR A 165 -9.69 18.74 1.71
CA TYR A 165 -8.83 17.75 1.11
C TYR A 165 -8.85 17.84 -0.43
N GLY A 166 -10.02 18.05 -1.04
CA GLY A 166 -10.18 18.28 -2.47
C GLY A 166 -9.39 19.50 -2.96
N ARG A 167 -9.41 20.61 -2.22
CA ARG A 167 -8.57 21.78 -2.52
C ARG A 167 -7.07 21.46 -2.48
N THR A 168 -6.64 20.58 -1.58
CA THR A 168 -5.24 20.14 -1.52
C THR A 168 -4.88 19.31 -2.74
N LEU A 169 -5.73 18.33 -3.08
CA LEU A 169 -5.56 17.47 -4.24
C LEU A 169 -5.51 18.26 -5.56
N ALA A 170 -6.26 19.35 -5.67
CA ALA A 170 -6.24 20.25 -6.82
C ALA A 170 -4.89 20.98 -7.05
N THR A 171 -3.99 20.97 -6.06
CA THR A 171 -2.63 21.54 -6.19
C THR A 171 -1.58 20.53 -6.67
N LEU A 172 -1.95 19.25 -6.74
CA LEU A 172 -1.06 18.17 -7.15
C LEU A 172 -1.01 18.06 -8.68
N HIS A 173 0.05 17.41 -9.19
CA HIS A 173 0.26 17.20 -10.63
C HIS A 173 0.23 15.69 -10.95
N PRO A 174 -0.96 15.06 -10.89
CA PRO A 174 -1.13 13.66 -11.22
C PRO A 174 -0.74 13.35 -12.67
N ARG A 175 -0.18 12.17 -12.88
CA ARG A 175 0.21 11.63 -14.18
C ARG A 175 -0.69 10.46 -14.53
N ALA A 176 -0.80 10.15 -15.82
CA ALA A 176 -1.47 8.93 -16.25
C ALA A 176 -0.82 7.69 -15.60
N PRO A 177 -1.61 6.74 -15.05
CA PRO A 177 -1.09 5.50 -14.50
C PRO A 177 -0.22 4.77 -15.52
N ARG A 178 1.01 4.40 -15.13
CA ARG A 178 1.94 3.59 -15.93
C ARG A 178 1.71 2.09 -15.78
N LEU A 179 0.94 1.70 -14.77
CA LEU A 179 0.48 0.35 -14.52
C LEU A 179 -1.05 0.38 -14.39
N PRO A 180 -1.77 -0.67 -14.84
CA PRO A 180 -3.19 -0.83 -14.55
C PRO A 180 -3.47 -0.70 -13.06
N LEU A 181 -4.18 0.37 -12.69
CA LEU A 181 -4.58 0.68 -11.33
C LEU A 181 -6.07 0.41 -11.18
N LEU A 182 -6.45 -0.41 -10.20
CA LEU A 182 -7.82 -0.61 -9.78
C LEU A 182 -7.99 -0.06 -8.35
N CYS A 183 -9.22 0.30 -8.01
CA CYS A 183 -9.57 0.62 -6.64
C CYS A 183 -10.98 0.11 -6.30
N ASP A 184 -11.25 0.08 -5.01
CA ASP A 184 -12.53 -0.26 -4.41
C ASP A 184 -13.71 0.61 -4.88
N VAL A 185 -13.45 1.81 -5.41
CA VAL A 185 -14.49 2.75 -5.87
C VAL A 185 -15.00 2.45 -7.27
N THR A 186 -14.12 2.14 -8.23
CA THR A 186 -14.49 2.08 -9.65
C THR A 186 -14.75 0.68 -10.15
N THR A 187 -14.20 -0.35 -9.50
CA THR A 187 -14.24 -1.77 -9.93
C THR A 187 -13.86 -2.01 -11.40
N ARG A 188 -13.12 -1.06 -11.99
CA ARG A 188 -12.49 -1.11 -13.31
C ARG A 188 -11.13 -0.41 -13.26
N PRO A 189 -10.22 -0.69 -14.21
CA PRO A 189 -9.00 0.09 -14.34
C PRO A 189 -9.31 1.57 -14.46
N VAL A 190 -8.59 2.39 -13.70
CA VAL A 190 -8.68 3.86 -13.75
C VAL A 190 -7.62 4.42 -14.67
N GLY A 191 -7.92 5.56 -15.30
CA GLY A 191 -7.03 6.25 -16.23
C GLY A 191 -7.04 7.75 -15.97
N ALA A 192 -7.57 8.53 -16.92
CA ALA A 192 -7.55 10.00 -16.87
C ALA A 192 -8.27 10.58 -15.64
N GLU A 193 -9.29 9.90 -15.10
CA GLU A 193 -10.01 10.36 -13.91
C GLU A 193 -9.13 10.46 -12.66
N THR A 194 -7.96 9.82 -12.64
CA THR A 194 -6.98 9.98 -11.56
C THR A 194 -6.42 11.39 -11.48
N ALA A 195 -6.61 12.20 -12.53
CA ALA A 195 -6.25 13.61 -12.53
C ALA A 195 -7.22 14.50 -11.74
N GLU A 196 -8.45 14.02 -11.52
CA GLU A 196 -9.51 14.82 -10.92
C GLU A 196 -9.50 14.69 -9.38
N PRO A 197 -9.44 15.79 -8.62
CA PRO A 197 -9.54 15.76 -7.16
C PRO A 197 -10.79 15.01 -6.65
N GLU A 198 -11.91 15.16 -7.36
CA GLU A 198 -13.21 14.56 -7.05
C GLU A 198 -13.14 13.03 -7.04
N PHE A 199 -12.25 12.43 -7.83
CA PHE A 199 -12.02 11.00 -7.84
C PHE A 199 -11.45 10.50 -6.50
N TRP A 200 -10.53 11.27 -5.90
CA TRP A 200 -9.82 10.89 -4.69
C TRP A 200 -10.63 11.15 -3.41
N VAL A 201 -11.49 12.17 -3.41
CA VAL A 201 -12.43 12.43 -2.29
C VAL A 201 -13.65 11.51 -2.31
N ARG A 202 -13.97 10.91 -3.47
CA ARG A 202 -15.14 10.03 -3.62
C ARG A 202 -15.07 8.85 -2.65
N ARG A 203 -16.18 8.67 -1.93
CA ARG A 203 -16.48 7.51 -1.09
C ARG A 203 -17.45 6.59 -1.84
N ALA A 204 -17.19 5.29 -1.79
CA ALA A 204 -18.09 4.26 -2.30
C ALA A 204 -17.98 3.01 -1.40
N PRO A 205 -18.98 2.12 -1.40
CA PRO A 205 -18.86 0.83 -0.74
C PRO A 205 -17.62 0.06 -1.21
N LEU A 206 -16.99 -0.69 -0.30
CA LEU A 206 -15.81 -1.48 -0.62
C LEU A 206 -16.19 -2.67 -1.50
N ARG A 207 -15.82 -2.64 -2.79
CA ARG A 207 -16.17 -3.68 -3.77
C ARG A 207 -14.98 -4.58 -4.13
N PHE A 208 -14.32 -5.13 -3.10
CA PHE A 208 -13.11 -5.96 -3.31
C PHE A 208 -13.39 -7.23 -4.12
N ALA A 209 -14.47 -7.96 -3.82
CA ALA A 209 -14.79 -9.21 -4.53
C ALA A 209 -14.93 -9.00 -6.06
N GLU A 210 -15.54 -7.89 -6.46
CA GLU A 210 -15.69 -7.54 -7.88
C GLU A 210 -14.35 -7.18 -8.53
N ALA A 211 -13.52 -6.38 -7.84
CA ALA A 211 -12.18 -6.06 -8.30
C ALA A 211 -11.30 -7.32 -8.41
N ALA A 212 -11.37 -8.23 -7.44
CA ALA A 212 -10.68 -9.50 -7.46
C ALA A 212 -11.14 -10.38 -8.63
N GLY A 213 -12.46 -10.49 -8.87
CA GLY A 213 -13.01 -11.21 -10.02
C GLY A 213 -12.55 -10.62 -11.36
N LEU A 214 -12.46 -9.30 -11.48
CA LEU A 214 -11.93 -8.65 -12.67
C LEU A 214 -10.44 -8.95 -12.88
N LEU A 215 -9.60 -8.75 -11.86
CA LEU A 215 -8.17 -9.06 -11.91
C LEU A 215 -7.94 -10.54 -12.27
N HIS A 216 -8.73 -11.45 -11.72
CA HIS A 216 -8.65 -12.87 -12.05
C HIS A 216 -9.00 -13.16 -13.51
N ARG A 217 -10.01 -12.48 -14.08
CA ARG A 217 -10.34 -12.58 -15.52
C ARG A 217 -9.26 -11.99 -16.41
N GLU A 218 -8.58 -10.95 -15.95
CA GLU A 218 -7.39 -10.35 -16.58
C GLU A 218 -6.13 -11.24 -16.46
N GLY A 219 -6.26 -12.46 -15.95
CA GLY A 219 -5.18 -13.43 -15.89
C GLY A 219 -4.29 -13.32 -14.66
N VAL A 220 -4.68 -12.55 -13.63
CA VAL A 220 -3.95 -12.53 -12.36
C VAL A 220 -4.05 -13.89 -11.68
N ARG A 221 -2.90 -14.44 -11.31
CA ARG A 221 -2.78 -15.73 -10.61
C ARG A 221 -1.95 -15.61 -9.33
N THR A 222 -1.03 -14.67 -9.29
CA THR A 222 -0.21 -14.37 -8.11
C THR A 222 -0.65 -13.05 -7.48
N TRP A 223 -0.91 -13.07 -6.18
CA TRP A 223 -1.41 -11.95 -5.41
C TRP A 223 -0.44 -11.66 -4.28
N LEU A 224 -0.01 -10.41 -4.16
CA LEU A 224 0.91 -9.98 -3.11
C LEU A 224 0.31 -8.79 -2.36
N GLU A 225 -0.01 -8.98 -1.10
CA GLU A 225 -0.54 -7.93 -0.24
C GLU A 225 0.57 -7.15 0.45
N LEU A 226 0.47 -5.83 0.36
CA LEU A 226 1.32 -4.86 1.00
C LEU A 226 0.52 -4.15 2.09
N GLY A 227 1.11 -4.08 3.27
CA GLY A 227 0.53 -3.51 4.46
C GLY A 227 0.86 -4.31 5.72
N PRO A 228 0.14 -4.03 6.81
CA PRO A 228 0.38 -4.63 8.13
C PRO A 228 -0.11 -6.07 8.28
N GLY A 229 -0.96 -6.55 7.37
CA GLY A 229 -1.63 -7.83 7.51
C GLY A 229 -2.11 -8.41 6.19
N ASP A 230 -3.07 -9.31 6.28
CA ASP A 230 -3.53 -10.20 5.22
C ASP A 230 -5.04 -10.05 4.95
N GLY A 231 -5.56 -8.84 5.17
CA GLY A 231 -6.99 -8.57 5.13
C GLY A 231 -7.63 -8.80 3.76
N LEU A 232 -6.90 -8.52 2.68
CA LEU A 232 -7.39 -8.73 1.31
C LEU A 232 -7.14 -10.16 0.83
N THR A 233 -5.95 -10.69 1.09
CA THR A 233 -5.56 -12.04 0.67
C THR A 233 -6.41 -13.12 1.34
N ARG A 234 -6.85 -12.93 2.60
CA ARG A 234 -7.81 -13.82 3.27
C ARG A 234 -9.18 -13.87 2.61
N GLN A 235 -9.60 -12.81 1.93
CA GLN A 235 -10.90 -12.76 1.25
C GLN A 235 -10.87 -13.41 -0.14
N LEU A 236 -9.69 -13.61 -0.74
CA LEU A 236 -9.56 -14.15 -2.09
C LEU A 236 -10.26 -15.51 -2.32
N PRO A 237 -10.21 -16.49 -1.38
CA PRO A 237 -10.94 -17.76 -1.54
C PRO A 237 -12.44 -17.59 -1.72
N ASP A 238 -13.05 -16.63 -1.03
CA ASP A 238 -14.49 -16.35 -1.12
C ASP A 238 -14.83 -15.51 -2.35
N CYS A 239 -13.86 -14.76 -2.88
CA CYS A 239 -14.04 -13.89 -4.04
C CYS A 239 -13.83 -14.61 -5.38
N LEU A 240 -13.06 -15.70 -5.41
CA LEU A 240 -12.57 -16.32 -6.63
C LEU A 240 -13.05 -17.78 -6.76
N PRO A 241 -13.59 -18.18 -7.92
CA PRO A 241 -13.93 -19.58 -8.15
C PRO A 241 -12.66 -20.44 -8.10
N GLY A 242 -12.59 -21.35 -7.13
CA GLY A 242 -11.42 -22.22 -6.92
C GLY A 242 -10.23 -21.54 -6.20
N GLY A 243 -10.39 -20.31 -5.71
CA GLY A 243 -9.36 -19.59 -4.96
C GLY A 243 -8.20 -19.03 -5.79
N PRO A 244 -7.27 -18.29 -5.15
CA PRO A 244 -6.07 -17.79 -5.81
C PRO A 244 -5.06 -18.92 -6.06
N ALA A 245 -4.28 -18.85 -7.15
CA ALA A 245 -3.22 -19.82 -7.40
C ALA A 245 -2.04 -19.65 -6.43
N ALA A 246 -1.67 -18.40 -6.14
CA ALA A 246 -0.70 -18.06 -5.09
C ALA A 246 -1.06 -16.72 -4.46
N ALA A 247 -1.06 -16.64 -3.12
CA ALA A 247 -1.31 -15.43 -2.37
C ALA A 247 -0.27 -15.27 -1.26
N PHE A 248 0.36 -14.09 -1.21
CA PHE A 248 1.45 -13.77 -0.29
C PHE A 248 1.17 -12.44 0.42
N VAL A 249 1.75 -12.27 1.60
CA VAL A 249 1.66 -11.07 2.42
C VAL A 249 3.07 -10.67 2.76
N LEU A 250 3.55 -9.51 2.30
CA LEU A 250 4.98 -9.21 2.39
C LEU A 250 5.49 -9.20 3.84
N SER A 251 4.71 -8.69 4.79
CA SER A 251 5.10 -8.66 6.20
C SER A 251 5.30 -10.05 6.83
N ARG A 252 4.76 -11.12 6.22
CA ARG A 252 4.89 -12.50 6.70
C ARG A 252 5.80 -13.35 5.81
N ASP A 253 5.65 -13.20 4.50
CA ASP A 253 6.18 -14.15 3.51
C ASP A 253 7.48 -13.64 2.86
N TRP A 254 8.07 -12.54 3.34
CA TRP A 254 9.26 -11.91 2.74
C TRP A 254 10.46 -12.87 2.60
N ALA A 255 10.69 -13.78 3.55
CA ALA A 255 11.79 -14.72 3.50
C ALA A 255 11.66 -15.71 2.33
N LEU A 256 10.43 -16.18 2.05
CA LEU A 256 10.11 -17.01 0.90
C LEU A 256 10.27 -16.22 -0.41
N LEU A 257 9.77 -14.98 -0.44
CA LEU A 257 9.86 -14.10 -1.62
C LEU A 257 11.32 -13.75 -1.96
N ARG A 258 12.17 -13.61 -0.94
CA ARG A 258 13.60 -13.30 -1.11
C ARG A 258 14.43 -14.49 -1.55
N SER A 259 14.13 -15.68 -1.02
CA SER A 259 14.96 -16.87 -1.23
C SER A 259 14.85 -17.40 -2.66
N GLY A 260 13.65 -17.50 -3.24
CA GLY A 260 13.46 -18.15 -4.54
C GLY A 260 14.10 -19.56 -4.62
N PRO A 261 13.98 -20.29 -5.72
CA PRO A 261 14.53 -21.65 -5.85
C PRO A 261 16.08 -21.71 -5.79
N ASN A 262 16.77 -20.57 -5.77
CA ASN A 262 18.23 -20.48 -5.68
C ASN A 262 18.74 -19.97 -4.31
N GLY A 263 17.91 -19.97 -3.26
CA GLY A 263 18.29 -19.56 -1.90
C GLY A 263 19.25 -20.50 -1.16
N GLY A 264 20.17 -21.16 -1.87
CA GLY A 264 21.28 -21.90 -1.30
C GLY A 264 22.57 -21.07 -1.36
N ALA A 265 23.08 -20.72 -0.18
CA ALA A 265 24.38 -20.10 0.08
C ALA A 265 24.56 -18.64 -0.34
N GLN A 266 24.31 -17.75 0.63
CA GLN A 266 25.24 -16.67 0.98
C GLN A 266 24.87 -16.14 2.38
N GLY A 267 25.41 -16.80 3.39
CA GLY A 267 25.75 -16.16 4.67
C GLY A 267 27.21 -15.72 4.63
N PRO A 268 27.62 -14.75 5.46
CA PRO A 268 28.99 -14.24 5.51
C PRO A 268 30.02 -15.32 5.85
#